data_AF-A0A415UDS4-F1
#
_entry.id   AF-A0A415UDS4-F1
#
_cell.length_a   1.000
_cell.length_b   1.000
_cell.length_c   1.000
_cell.angle_alpha   90.00
_cell.angle_beta   90.00
_cell.angle_gamma   90.00
#
_symmetry.space_group_name_H-M   'P 1'
#
loop_
_entity.id
_entity.type
_entity.pdbx_description
1 polymer ?
#
loop_
_entity_poly.entity_id
_entity_poly.type
_entity_poly.pdbx_seq_one_letter_code
_entity_poly.pdbx_strand_id
1 'polypeptide(L)'
;MSYWSFVHGTVTVLPFGRTQAEKRYLLDTVLDHLPKVTGSEGDMNIYCIQKNGYSESCSYTEFGEQKPFETLSTKMQSEYILVVDGNLRDRKFAQAYREFIKWLVRLSKRLGVEEVLVEIKDHAKYSLIQNRNQGNNGEPFSEIFEMVSWVEKEESNWCEYLLWEESEESNYPLMLEERYCRKKKGKELK
;
A
#
# COMPACT_ATOMS: atom_id res chain seq x y z
N MET A 1 27.76 -27.49 1.12
CA MET A 1 27.82 -26.02 1.28
C MET A 1 26.40 -25.50 1.28
N SER A 2 26.02 -24.72 2.29
CA SER A 2 24.75 -23.97 2.28
C SER A 2 24.84 -22.85 1.25
N TYR A 3 23.81 -22.66 0.46
CA TYR A 3 23.71 -21.54 -0.48
C TYR A 3 22.87 -20.43 0.15
N TRP A 4 23.34 -19.20 0.08
CA TRP A 4 22.65 -18.04 0.64
C TRP A 4 22.30 -17.07 -0.48
N SER A 5 21.05 -16.61 -0.46
CA SER A 5 20.59 -15.49 -1.28
C SER A 5 20.12 -14.39 -0.34
N PHE A 6 20.46 -13.15 -0.67
CA PHE A 6 20.19 -11.98 0.14
C PHE A 6 19.30 -11.03 -0.67
N VAL A 7 18.23 -10.52 -0.05
CA VAL A 7 17.31 -9.52 -0.64
C VAL A 7 17.28 -8.33 0.30
N HIS A 8 17.78 -7.18 -0.15
CA HIS A 8 17.92 -5.98 0.68
C HIS A 8 17.57 -4.74 -0.11
N GLY A 9 16.74 -3.86 0.45
CA GLY A 9 16.49 -2.56 -0.16
C GLY A 9 15.22 -1.89 0.30
N THR A 10 14.76 -0.94 -0.50
CA THR A 10 13.61 -0.09 -0.20
C THR A 10 12.64 0.00 -1.36
N VAL A 11 11.36 0.05 -1.04
CA VAL A 11 10.26 0.30 -1.98
C VAL A 11 9.38 1.42 -1.42
N THR A 12 9.20 2.50 -2.16
CA THR A 12 8.28 3.58 -1.80
C THR A 12 6.92 3.30 -2.39
N VAL A 13 5.89 3.27 -1.55
CA VAL A 13 4.51 2.95 -1.91
C VAL A 13 3.54 4.06 -1.52
N LEU A 14 2.43 4.12 -2.24
CA LEU A 14 1.32 5.06 -2.08
C LEU A 14 0.01 4.31 -1.79
N PRO A 15 -0.27 3.96 -0.53
CA PRO A 15 -1.60 3.51 -0.13
C PRO A 15 -2.64 4.63 -0.24
N PHE A 16 -3.78 4.29 -0.83
CA PHE A 16 -4.96 5.16 -0.82
C PHE A 16 -5.80 4.93 0.44
N GLY A 17 -6.59 5.93 0.80
CA GLY A 17 -7.45 5.92 1.98
C GLY A 17 -7.85 7.34 2.39
N ARG A 18 -9.00 7.46 3.05
CA ARG A 18 -9.62 8.72 3.47
C ARG A 18 -8.99 9.28 4.75
N THR A 19 -8.43 8.40 5.58
CA THR A 19 -7.72 8.76 6.82
C THR A 19 -6.34 8.12 6.90
N GLN A 20 -5.44 8.68 7.73
CA GLN A 20 -4.11 8.10 7.92
C GLN A 20 -4.18 6.66 8.47
N ALA A 21 -5.13 6.41 9.37
CA ALA A 21 -5.34 5.09 9.96
C ALA A 21 -5.83 4.08 8.91
N GLU A 22 -6.75 4.49 8.03
CA GLU A 22 -7.24 3.66 6.93
C GLU A 22 -6.13 3.33 5.93
N LYS A 23 -5.29 4.31 5.56
CA LYS A 23 -4.09 4.07 4.72
C LYS A 23 -3.15 3.03 5.35
N ARG A 24 -2.91 3.14 6.66
CA ARG A 24 -2.05 2.20 7.39
C ARG A 24 -2.67 0.81 7.45
N TYR A 25 -3.95 0.72 7.75
CA TYR A 25 -4.72 -0.53 7.79
C TYR A 25 -4.69 -1.24 6.44
N LEU A 26 -4.95 -0.51 5.36
CA LEU A 26 -4.93 -1.05 4.00
C LEU A 26 -3.53 -1.55 3.65
N LEU A 27 -2.49 -0.77 3.93
CA LEU A 27 -1.11 -1.17 3.68
C LEU A 27 -0.74 -2.46 4.42
N ASP A 28 -0.98 -2.53 5.72
CA ASP A 28 -0.66 -3.71 6.53
C ASP A 28 -1.44 -4.95 6.04
N THR A 29 -2.72 -4.78 5.74
CA THR A 29 -3.56 -5.86 5.21
C THR A 29 -3.08 -6.34 3.84
N VAL A 30 -2.70 -5.42 2.94
CA VAL A 30 -2.16 -5.79 1.63
C VAL A 30 -0.90 -6.62 1.78
N LEU A 31 0.03 -6.20 2.65
CA LEU A 31 1.30 -6.88 2.89
C LEU A 31 1.10 -8.30 3.44
N ASP A 32 0.15 -8.49 4.36
CA ASP A 32 -0.19 -9.81 4.90
C ASP A 32 -0.77 -10.75 3.84
N HIS A 33 -1.40 -10.21 2.79
CA HIS A 33 -1.94 -10.97 1.67
C HIS A 33 -0.95 -11.15 0.50
N LEU A 34 0.31 -10.73 0.61
CA LEU A 34 1.31 -10.93 -0.44
C LEU A 34 1.94 -12.32 -0.37
N PRO A 35 2.39 -12.88 -1.52
CA PRO A 35 3.12 -14.14 -1.52
C PRO A 35 4.44 -14.00 -0.77
N LYS A 36 4.77 -14.95 0.11
CA LYS A 36 6.02 -14.89 0.87
C LYS A 36 7.24 -15.18 0.00
N VAL A 37 8.35 -14.51 0.29
CA VAL A 37 9.69 -14.83 -0.24
C VAL A 37 10.38 -15.66 0.83
N THR A 38 10.65 -16.93 0.55
CA THR A 38 10.89 -17.94 1.60
C THR A 38 12.32 -18.49 1.61
N GLY A 39 12.87 -18.70 2.80
CA GLY A 39 14.17 -19.36 3.03
C GLY A 39 14.04 -20.50 4.03
N SER A 40 15.02 -21.41 4.09
CA SER A 40 14.98 -22.53 5.05
C SER A 40 15.07 -22.10 6.52
N GLU A 41 15.61 -20.92 6.78
CA GLU A 41 15.77 -20.34 8.12
C GLU A 41 14.88 -19.13 8.41
N GLY A 42 14.01 -18.75 7.46
CA GLY A 42 13.11 -17.62 7.62
C GLY A 42 12.69 -17.02 6.29
N ASP A 43 11.55 -16.32 6.33
CA ASP A 43 11.03 -15.56 5.22
C ASP A 43 11.64 -14.15 5.20
N MET A 44 11.51 -13.46 4.08
CA MET A 44 11.86 -12.04 3.97
C MET A 44 11.00 -11.19 4.91
N ASN A 45 11.64 -10.33 5.68
CA ASN A 45 10.99 -9.35 6.54
C ASN A 45 10.69 -8.06 5.76
N ILE A 46 9.59 -7.43 6.14
CA ILE A 46 9.14 -6.15 5.58
C ILE A 46 8.92 -5.20 6.75
N TYR A 47 9.63 -4.08 6.75
CA TYR A 47 9.44 -3.02 7.72
C TYR A 47 8.76 -1.84 7.05
N CYS A 48 7.69 -1.34 7.66
CA CYS A 48 6.96 -0.20 7.14
C CYS A 48 7.32 1.08 7.89
N ILE A 49 7.75 2.10 7.15
CA ILE A 49 8.14 3.39 7.69
C ILE A 49 7.27 4.46 7.03
N GLN A 50 6.47 5.17 7.81
CA GLN A 50 5.74 6.34 7.32
C GLN A 50 6.71 7.51 7.15
N LYS A 51 6.71 8.19 5.98
CA LYS A 51 7.57 9.36 5.78
C LYS A 51 7.15 10.51 6.70
N ASN A 52 8.13 11.26 7.18
CA ASN A 52 7.86 12.49 7.93
C ASN A 52 7.25 13.56 7.02
N GLY A 53 6.40 14.42 7.58
CA GLY A 53 5.71 15.48 6.84
C GLY A 53 4.30 15.06 6.41
N TYR A 54 3.77 15.77 5.42
CA TYR A 54 2.45 15.54 4.86
C TYR A 54 2.47 15.82 3.36
N SER A 55 1.80 14.98 2.59
CA SER A 55 1.60 15.12 1.14
C SER A 55 0.16 15.46 0.80
N GLU A 56 -0.77 15.21 1.72
CA GLU A 56 -2.19 15.44 1.54
C GLU A 56 -2.78 16.21 2.72
N SER A 57 -3.90 16.87 2.46
CA SER A 57 -4.72 17.49 3.50
C SER A 57 -6.19 17.12 3.31
N CYS A 58 -6.83 16.61 4.36
CA CYS A 58 -8.25 16.33 4.41
C CYS A 58 -8.92 17.21 5.47
N SER A 59 -9.77 18.13 5.01
CA SER A 59 -10.56 19.03 5.86
C SER A 59 -11.86 18.40 6.36
N TYR A 60 -12.13 17.14 6.04
CA TYR A 60 -13.33 16.41 6.41
C TYR A 60 -13.01 15.23 7.34
N THR A 61 -13.95 14.87 8.20
CA THR A 61 -13.91 13.65 9.00
C THR A 61 -14.31 12.44 8.16
N GLU A 62 -14.14 11.25 8.73
CA GLU A 62 -14.65 9.98 8.21
C GLU A 62 -16.18 9.95 8.01
N PHE A 63 -16.89 10.96 8.51
CA PHE A 63 -18.34 11.15 8.40
C PHE A 63 -18.73 12.31 7.48
N GLY A 64 -17.78 12.87 6.73
CA GLY A 64 -18.01 14.01 5.83
C GLY A 64 -18.30 15.33 6.53
N GLU A 65 -17.98 15.44 7.83
CA GLU A 65 -18.13 16.68 8.58
C GLU A 65 -16.85 17.52 8.45
N GLN A 66 -16.98 18.83 8.27
CA GLN A 66 -15.81 19.70 8.21
C GLN A 66 -15.10 19.70 9.57
N LYS A 67 -13.81 19.32 9.56
CA LYS A 67 -12.98 19.36 10.76
C LYS A 67 -12.85 20.81 11.22
N PRO A 68 -13.11 21.12 12.51
CA PRO A 68 -12.72 22.41 13.05
C PRO A 68 -11.20 22.53 12.95
N PHE A 69 -10.74 23.62 12.33
CA PHE A 69 -9.33 23.84 11.99
C PHE A 69 -8.37 23.72 13.20
N GLU A 70 -8.91 23.89 14.41
CA GLU A 70 -8.16 23.92 15.67
C GLU A 70 -7.99 22.55 16.35
N THR A 71 -8.81 21.55 16.04
CA THR A 71 -8.90 20.31 16.85
C THR A 71 -8.37 19.04 16.18
N LEU A 72 -8.24 19.00 14.86
CA LEU A 72 -7.88 17.77 14.13
C LEU A 72 -6.77 18.03 13.13
N SER A 73 -5.75 17.16 13.11
CA SER A 73 -4.75 17.15 12.05
C SER A 73 -5.45 16.88 10.72
N THR A 74 -5.50 17.90 9.87
CA THR A 74 -5.93 17.76 8.47
C THR A 74 -4.84 17.15 7.61
N LYS A 75 -3.60 17.13 8.10
CA LYS A 75 -2.41 16.70 7.38
C LYS A 75 -2.25 15.18 7.40
N MET A 76 -2.07 14.61 6.22
CA MET A 76 -1.88 13.17 5.99
C MET A 76 -0.64 12.92 5.12
N GLN A 77 0.01 11.79 5.35
CA GLN A 77 1.12 11.30 4.55
C GLN A 77 0.67 10.11 3.71
N SER A 78 0.85 10.23 2.41
CA SER A 78 0.52 9.18 1.44
C SER A 78 1.70 8.28 1.13
N GLU A 79 2.92 8.74 1.41
CA GLU A 79 4.13 7.98 1.11
C GLU A 79 4.62 7.14 2.29
N TYR A 80 4.79 5.85 2.02
CA TYR A 80 5.40 4.88 2.92
C TYR A 80 6.63 4.26 2.30
N ILE A 81 7.67 4.05 3.10
CA ILE A 81 8.89 3.34 2.72
C ILE A 81 8.80 1.94 3.30
N LEU A 82 8.82 0.94 2.43
CA LEU A 82 8.96 -0.47 2.78
C LEU A 82 10.43 -0.83 2.71
N VAL A 83 11.01 -1.24 3.84
CA VAL A 83 12.36 -1.82 3.86
C VAL A 83 12.23 -3.32 3.79
N VAL A 84 12.84 -3.93 2.78
CA VAL A 84 12.86 -5.39 2.58
C VAL A 84 14.21 -5.94 3.02
N ASP A 85 14.18 -6.98 3.82
CA ASP A 85 15.37 -7.65 4.37
C ASP A 85 15.13 -9.16 4.44
N GLY A 86 15.84 -9.93 3.62
CA GLY A 86 15.74 -11.38 3.55
C GLY A 86 17.10 -12.04 3.44
N ASN A 87 17.46 -12.84 4.45
CA ASN A 87 18.63 -13.72 4.45
C ASN A 87 18.17 -15.16 4.20
N LEU A 88 18.09 -15.54 2.92
CA LEU A 88 17.41 -16.77 2.49
C LEU A 88 18.41 -17.93 2.34
N ARG A 89 18.44 -18.81 3.33
CA ARG A 89 19.25 -20.04 3.30
C ARG A 89 18.64 -21.11 2.37
N ASP A 90 19.52 -21.89 1.76
CA ASP A 90 19.25 -22.98 0.82
C ASP A 90 18.44 -22.55 -0.41
N ARG A 91 18.52 -21.26 -0.75
CA ARG A 91 17.88 -20.68 -1.93
C ARG A 91 18.91 -20.31 -2.99
N LYS A 92 18.59 -20.71 -4.23
CA LYS A 92 19.33 -20.27 -5.41
C LYS A 92 18.89 -18.85 -5.79
N PHE A 93 19.82 -18.05 -6.29
CA PHE A 93 19.55 -16.69 -6.77
C PHE A 93 18.32 -16.59 -7.68
N ALA A 94 18.20 -17.47 -8.67
CA ALA A 94 17.07 -17.44 -9.61
C ALA A 94 15.71 -17.72 -8.93
N GLN A 95 15.69 -18.48 -7.83
CA GLN A 95 14.47 -18.72 -7.06
C GLN A 95 14.11 -17.49 -6.24
N ALA A 96 15.07 -16.94 -5.48
CA ALA A 96 14.88 -15.73 -4.69
C ALA A 96 14.44 -14.55 -5.57
N TYR A 97 15.10 -14.36 -6.72
CA TYR A 97 14.75 -13.34 -7.70
C TYR A 97 13.30 -13.49 -8.20
N ARG A 98 12.90 -14.71 -8.57
CA ARG A 98 11.54 -14.96 -9.07
C ARG A 98 10.48 -14.76 -7.99
N GLU A 99 10.74 -15.22 -6.77
CA GLU A 99 9.83 -15.02 -5.63
C GLU A 99 9.68 -13.53 -5.31
N PHE A 100 10.79 -12.79 -5.28
CA PHE A 100 10.77 -11.35 -5.05
C PHE A 100 10.03 -10.59 -6.15
N ILE A 101 10.28 -10.89 -7.43
CA ILE A 101 9.57 -10.24 -8.55
C ILE A 101 8.06 -10.54 -8.48
N LYS A 102 7.66 -11.76 -8.13
CA LYS A 102 6.24 -12.09 -7.93
C LYS A 102 5.62 -11.28 -6.78
N TRP A 103 6.33 -11.14 -5.68
CA TRP A 103 5.92 -10.30 -4.55
C TRP A 103 5.76 -8.84 -4.99
N LEU A 104 6.75 -8.28 -5.69
CA LEU A 104 6.74 -6.90 -6.15
C LEU A 104 5.63 -6.63 -7.17
N VAL A 105 5.43 -7.50 -8.16
CA VAL A 105 4.33 -7.37 -9.13
C VAL A 105 2.96 -7.42 -8.44
N ARG A 106 2.80 -8.27 -7.42
CA ARG A 106 1.53 -8.37 -6.68
C ARG A 106 1.29 -7.14 -5.80
N LEU A 107 2.35 -6.57 -5.23
CA LEU A 107 2.31 -5.30 -4.53
C LEU A 107 1.93 -4.16 -5.48
N SER A 108 2.62 -4.03 -6.62
CA SER A 108 2.42 -2.98 -7.63
C SER A 108 1.03 -2.97 -8.27
N LYS A 109 0.39 -4.14 -8.42
CA LYS A 109 -1.01 -4.21 -8.86
C LYS A 109 -1.98 -3.63 -7.84
N ARG A 110 -1.69 -3.79 -6.54
CA ARG A 110 -2.57 -3.43 -5.43
C ARG A 110 -2.38 -2.00 -4.96
N LEU A 111 -1.13 -1.55 -4.92
CA LEU A 111 -0.70 -0.25 -4.39
C LEU A 111 0.15 0.47 -5.42
N GLY A 112 0.03 1.80 -5.47
CA GLY A 112 0.93 2.62 -6.28
C GLY A 112 2.37 2.46 -5.78
N VAL A 113 3.30 2.20 -6.69
CA VAL A 113 4.73 2.06 -6.38
C VAL A 113 5.47 3.15 -7.13
N GLU A 114 6.07 4.07 -6.38
CA GLU A 114 6.80 5.22 -6.93
C GLU A 114 8.27 4.85 -7.20
N GLU A 115 8.94 4.32 -6.18
CA GLU A 115 10.37 4.04 -6.25
C GLU A 115 10.66 2.62 -5.78
N VAL A 116 11.49 1.91 -6.54
CA VAL A 116 12.04 0.60 -6.17
C VAL A 116 13.54 0.74 -6.21
N LEU A 117 14.21 0.29 -5.15
CA LEU A 117 15.66 0.13 -5.09
C LEU A 117 15.96 -1.09 -4.23
N VAL A 118 16.06 -2.26 -4.86
CA VAL A 118 16.30 -3.53 -4.17
C VAL A 118 17.45 -4.30 -4.79
N GLU A 119 18.42 -4.64 -3.96
CA GLU A 119 19.54 -5.51 -4.30
C GLU A 119 19.16 -6.97 -3.98
N ILE A 120 19.35 -7.85 -4.96
CA ILE A 120 19.35 -9.30 -4.75
C ILE A 120 20.74 -9.81 -5.05
N LYS A 121 21.36 -10.55 -4.14
CA LYS A 121 22.70 -11.12 -4.33
C LYS A 121 22.82 -12.54 -3.80
N ASP A 122 23.67 -13.32 -4.44
CA ASP A 122 24.26 -14.53 -3.88
C ASP A 122 25.78 -14.35 -3.80
N HIS A 123 26.54 -15.42 -3.54
CA HIS A 123 28.00 -15.33 -3.47
C HIS A 123 28.72 -15.08 -4.81
N ALA A 124 28.02 -15.15 -5.95
CA ALA A 124 28.60 -15.08 -7.29
C ALA A 124 27.92 -14.08 -8.24
N LYS A 125 26.66 -13.72 -7.97
CA LYS A 125 25.76 -12.94 -8.80
C LYS A 125 25.08 -11.89 -7.95
N TYR A 126 24.83 -10.75 -8.57
CA TYR A 126 23.98 -9.71 -8.00
C TYR A 126 23.07 -9.14 -9.09
N SER A 127 21.94 -8.60 -8.68
CA SER A 127 21.04 -7.84 -9.52
C SER A 127 20.44 -6.70 -8.71
N LEU A 128 20.46 -5.52 -9.30
CA LEU A 128 19.81 -4.34 -8.75
C LEU A 128 18.50 -4.11 -9.50
N ILE A 129 17.40 -4.15 -8.76
CA ILE A 129 16.06 -3.86 -9.28
C ILE A 129 15.77 -2.40 -8.95
N GLN A 130 15.56 -1.59 -9.99
CA GLN A 130 15.21 -0.19 -9.86
C GLN A 130 14.15 0.22 -10.88
N ASN A 131 13.23 1.10 -10.47
CA ASN A 131 12.19 1.65 -11.34
C ASN A 131 12.75 2.74 -12.29
N ARG A 132 13.83 3.43 -11.88
CA ARG A 132 14.45 4.51 -12.68
C ARG A 132 15.28 3.98 -13.86
N ASN A 133 14.69 4.06 -15.05
CA ASN A 133 15.30 4.18 -16.39
C ASN A 133 16.35 3.15 -16.83
N GLN A 134 15.94 2.28 -17.76
CA GLN A 134 16.77 1.90 -18.91
C GLN A 134 16.05 2.26 -20.22
N GLY A 135 15.94 3.57 -20.49
CA GLY A 135 15.59 4.15 -21.80
C GLY A 135 14.11 4.21 -22.15
N ASN A 136 13.53 5.42 -22.22
CA ASN A 136 12.26 5.83 -22.87
C ASN A 136 10.97 5.01 -22.67
N ASN A 137 11.01 3.88 -22.00
CA ASN A 137 9.87 3.06 -21.63
C ASN A 137 9.61 3.32 -20.14
N GLY A 138 8.34 3.53 -19.79
CA GLY A 138 7.91 4.06 -18.51
C GLY A 138 8.29 3.23 -17.29
N GLU A 139 7.71 3.61 -16.17
CA GLU A 139 7.95 2.98 -14.88
C GLU A 139 7.15 1.65 -14.81
N PRO A 140 7.78 0.47 -15.01
CA PRO A 140 7.04 -0.78 -15.25
C PRO A 140 6.16 -1.21 -14.07
N PHE A 141 6.46 -0.72 -12.87
CA PHE A 141 5.70 -1.04 -11.66
C PHE A 141 4.51 -0.10 -11.42
N SER A 142 4.53 1.13 -11.93
CA SER A 142 3.38 2.02 -11.84
C SER A 142 2.36 1.75 -12.95
N GLU A 143 2.82 1.32 -14.13
CA GLU A 143 1.95 0.96 -15.26
C GLU A 143 1.02 -0.25 -15.01
N ILE A 144 1.40 -1.15 -14.10
CA ILE A 144 0.61 -2.35 -13.76
C ILE A 144 -0.34 -2.15 -12.58
N PHE A 145 -0.40 -0.93 -12.04
CA PHE A 145 -1.31 -0.60 -10.96
C PHE A 145 -2.77 -0.71 -11.44
N GLU A 146 -3.57 -1.51 -10.75
CA GLU A 146 -5.00 -1.63 -11.03
C GLU A 146 -5.66 -0.35 -10.50
N MET A 147 -6.14 0.52 -11.39
CA MET A 147 -6.67 1.82 -10.98
C MET A 147 -7.94 1.66 -10.14
N VAL A 148 -8.16 2.59 -9.20
CA VAL A 148 -9.35 2.58 -8.35
C VAL A 148 -10.61 3.00 -9.13
N SER A 149 -11.75 2.41 -8.81
CA SER A 149 -13.01 2.53 -9.56
C SER A 149 -13.58 3.96 -9.63
N TRP A 150 -13.24 4.80 -8.65
CA TRP A 150 -13.61 6.22 -8.64
C TRP A 150 -12.71 7.10 -9.52
N VAL A 151 -11.63 6.55 -10.08
CA VAL A 151 -10.80 7.19 -11.12
C VAL A 151 -11.06 6.57 -12.48
N GLU A 152 -11.04 5.24 -12.57
CA GLU A 152 -11.25 4.48 -13.81
C GLU A 152 -12.32 3.41 -13.61
N LYS A 153 -13.43 3.51 -14.34
CA LYS A 153 -14.66 2.73 -14.07
C LYS A 153 -14.67 1.32 -14.65
N GLU A 154 -13.58 0.86 -15.26
CA GLU A 154 -13.58 -0.43 -15.96
C GLU A 154 -13.51 -1.62 -15.00
N GLU A 155 -12.55 -1.62 -14.07
CA GLU A 155 -12.36 -2.68 -13.09
C GLU A 155 -12.01 -2.10 -11.71
N SER A 156 -12.54 -2.70 -10.64
CA SER A 156 -12.21 -2.30 -9.27
C SER A 156 -10.83 -2.82 -8.87
N ASN A 157 -10.04 -1.98 -8.20
CA ASN A 157 -8.82 -2.42 -7.55
C ASN A 157 -9.14 -3.39 -6.42
N TRP A 158 -8.34 -4.45 -6.25
CA TRP A 158 -8.53 -5.45 -5.20
C TRP A 158 -8.62 -4.85 -3.79
N CYS A 159 -7.98 -3.73 -3.47
CA CYS A 159 -8.01 -3.17 -2.11
C CYS A 159 -9.29 -2.38 -1.83
N GLU A 160 -10.17 -2.14 -2.81
CA GLU A 160 -11.41 -1.39 -2.60
C GLU A 160 -12.37 -2.09 -1.63
N TYR A 161 -12.39 -3.44 -1.59
CA TYR A 161 -13.25 -4.17 -0.63
C TYR A 161 -12.82 -3.96 0.82
N LEU A 162 -11.58 -3.50 1.07
CA LEU A 162 -11.09 -3.20 2.41
C LEU A 162 -11.61 -1.86 2.95
N LEU A 163 -12.13 -1.02 2.06
CA LEU A 163 -12.72 0.26 2.42
C LEU A 163 -14.18 0.05 2.80
N TRP A 164 -14.71 0.90 3.68
CA TRP A 164 -16.15 0.88 3.92
C TRP A 164 -16.90 1.43 2.71
N GLU A 165 -18.04 0.81 2.43
CA GLU A 165 -19.03 1.32 1.48
C GLU A 165 -19.60 2.63 2.00
N GLU A 166 -19.66 3.64 1.13
CA GLU A 166 -20.30 4.92 1.41
C GLU A 166 -21.78 4.84 1.07
N SER A 167 -22.62 5.56 1.83
CA SER A 167 -24.01 5.76 1.44
C SER A 167 -24.13 6.76 0.29
N GLU A 168 -25.14 6.56 -0.57
CA GLU A 168 -25.51 7.51 -1.62
C GLU A 168 -26.08 8.82 -1.06
N GLU A 169 -26.78 8.77 0.08
CA GLU A 169 -27.42 9.95 0.70
C GLU A 169 -26.46 10.71 1.61
N SER A 170 -25.40 10.06 2.09
CA SER A 170 -24.47 10.66 3.03
C SER A 170 -23.08 10.01 2.96
N ASN A 171 -22.01 10.80 3.14
CA ASN A 171 -20.63 10.29 3.18
C ASN A 171 -20.33 9.38 4.41
N TYR A 172 -21.36 8.88 5.10
CA TYR A 172 -21.21 7.94 6.20
C TYR A 172 -20.92 6.53 5.65
N PRO A 173 -20.23 5.69 6.43
CA PRO A 173 -20.24 4.25 6.19
C PRO A 173 -21.69 3.75 6.13
N LEU A 174 -22.05 3.02 5.07
CA LEU A 174 -23.41 2.52 4.81
C LEU A 174 -23.99 1.78 6.03
N MET A 175 -23.17 0.99 6.71
CA MET A 175 -23.54 0.25 7.93
C MET A 175 -23.97 1.17 9.09
N LEU A 176 -23.46 2.40 9.14
CA LEU A 176 -23.67 3.35 10.23
C LEU A 176 -24.73 4.40 9.91
N GLU A 177 -25.17 4.50 8.66
CA GLU A 177 -26.12 5.51 8.21
C GLU A 177 -27.41 5.51 9.03
N GLU A 178 -28.07 4.36 9.19
CA GLU A 178 -29.33 4.30 9.95
C GLU A 178 -29.18 4.81 11.39
N ARG A 179 -28.02 4.58 12.01
CA ARG A 179 -27.75 4.94 13.40
C ARG A 179 -27.58 6.45 13.57
N TYR A 180 -26.92 7.11 12.62
CA TYR A 180 -26.57 8.52 12.73
C TYR A 180 -27.55 9.45 11.98
N CYS A 181 -28.09 9.03 10.84
CA CYS A 181 -29.03 9.83 10.05
C CYS A 181 -30.46 9.82 10.61
N ARG A 182 -30.95 8.74 11.27
CA ARG A 182 -32.27 8.75 11.95
C ARG A 182 -32.35 9.82 13.05
N LYS A 183 -31.24 10.15 13.72
CA LYS A 183 -31.20 11.17 14.78
C LYS A 183 -31.29 12.61 14.27
N LYS A 184 -30.92 12.89 13.01
CA LYS A 184 -31.03 14.23 12.41
C LYS A 184 -32.49 14.55 12.01
N LYS A 185 -33.19 13.63 11.35
CA LYS A 185 -34.61 13.80 10.98
C LYS A 185 -35.55 13.99 12.19
N GLY A 186 -35.21 13.42 13.36
CA GLY A 186 -35.97 13.62 14.60
C GLY A 186 -35.68 14.93 15.36
N LYS A 187 -34.62 15.66 15.00
CA LYS A 187 -34.24 16.94 15.63
C LYS A 187 -34.69 18.18 14.83
N GLU A 188 -34.91 18.05 13.52
CA GLU A 188 -35.47 19.14 12.68
C GLU A 188 -36.99 19.30 12.81
N LEU A 189 -37.67 18.36 13.47
CA LEU A 189 -39.12 18.37 13.73
C LEU A 189 -39.48 18.92 15.13
N LYS A 190 -38.61 19.69 15.78
CA LYS A 190 -38.89 20.36 17.06
C LYS A 190 -38.53 21.84 17.03
#